data_AF-A0A7V5C7H2-F1
#
_entry.id   AF-A0A7V5C7H2-F1
#
_cell.length_a   1.000
_cell.length_b   1.000
_cell.length_c   1.000
_cell.angle_alpha   90.00
_cell.angle_beta   90.00
_cell.angle_gamma   90.00
#
_symmetry.space_group_name_H-M   'P 1'
#
loop_
_entity.id
_entity.type
_entity.pdbx_description
1 polymer ?
#
loop_
_entity_poly.entity_id
_entity_poly.type
_entity_poly.pdbx_seq_one_letter_code
_entity_poly.pdbx_strand_id
1 'polypeptide(L)'
;MLIPKSIKQRFYIIVGFLILLFCVGYVELAVFLSHLKTSSETERGFSIINKEIKELEKEFWKIRYWGQIIHTKNHPDADRQFGTAVENIRKRVAGFDSKLLTIHLSDEISQIARLMSEYENAFNRLIQFETDRKLNLTQINSGYQVFSSSILMNNDISSLRLVRNLDRFIGAYLRNRRDSEYQAFKMIFELLKKKMSASQNTDTRIQFHIENLDSSMAYDFTLEKDIRVINKQFDEISDELTNLFSYIAQTVETLSSNAISTGK
;
A
#
# COMPACT_ATOMS: atom_id res chain seq x y z
N MET A 1 60.70 -17.29 66.48
CA MET A 1 61.49 -16.16 65.98
C MET A 1 60.52 -15.13 65.39
N LEU A 2 60.11 -14.15 66.18
CA LEU A 2 59.09 -13.14 65.84
C LEU A 2 59.82 -11.82 65.56
N ILE A 3 59.84 -11.40 64.29
CA ILE A 3 60.43 -10.12 63.88
C ILE A 3 59.48 -9.00 64.35
N PRO A 4 59.94 -7.98 65.10
CA PRO A 4 59.08 -6.88 65.53
C PRO A 4 58.78 -5.98 64.32
N LYS A 5 57.59 -6.11 63.72
CA LYS A 5 57.13 -5.24 62.63
C LYS A 5 56.98 -3.81 63.14
N SER A 6 57.87 -2.93 62.69
CA SER A 6 57.84 -1.47 62.91
C SER A 6 56.47 -0.88 62.53
N ILE A 7 55.98 0.08 63.33
CA ILE A 7 54.74 0.83 63.10
C ILE A 7 54.67 1.39 61.67
N LYS A 8 55.82 1.81 61.10
CA LYS A 8 55.92 2.29 59.72
C LYS A 8 55.49 1.23 58.70
N GLN A 9 55.84 -0.03 58.92
CA GLN A 9 55.53 -1.13 58.02
C GLN A 9 54.03 -1.49 58.05
N ARG A 10 53.39 -1.40 59.22
CA ARG A 10 51.92 -1.54 59.35
C ARG A 10 51.19 -0.39 58.67
N PHE A 11 51.71 0.84 58.78
CA PHE A 11 51.16 2.01 58.10
C PHE A 11 51.22 1.86 56.57
N TYR A 12 52.36 1.45 56.00
CA TYR A 12 52.48 1.22 54.57
C TYR A 12 51.57 0.10 54.04
N ILE A 13 51.32 -0.95 54.83
CA ILE A 13 50.37 -2.01 54.47
C ILE A 13 48.95 -1.47 54.43
N ILE A 14 48.54 -0.68 55.43
CA ILE A 14 47.20 -0.08 55.49
C ILE A 14 46.99 0.91 54.34
N VAL A 15 47.98 1.77 54.07
CA VAL A 15 47.94 2.73 52.96
C VAL A 15 47.90 2.00 51.62
N GLY A 16 48.71 0.95 51.43
CA GLY A 16 48.69 0.12 50.24
C GLY A 16 47.34 -0.57 50.02
N PHE A 17 46.71 -1.07 51.10
CA PHE A 17 45.39 -1.70 51.04
C PHE A 17 44.28 -0.68 50.73
N LEU A 18 44.37 0.53 51.27
CA LEU A 18 43.46 1.64 50.95
C LEU A 18 43.57 2.08 49.49
N ILE A 19 44.79 2.19 48.96
CA ILE A 19 45.02 2.51 47.54
C ILE A 19 44.46 1.40 46.66
N LEU A 20 44.68 0.14 47.02
CA LEU A 20 44.17 -1.00 46.27
C LEU A 20 42.63 -1.06 46.26
N LEU A 21 41.99 -0.83 47.41
CA LEU A 21 40.53 -0.70 47.51
C LEU A 21 40.01 0.44 46.65
N PHE A 22 40.71 1.58 46.64
CA PHE A 22 40.34 2.73 45.81
C PHE A 22 40.46 2.42 44.31
N CYS A 23 41.52 1.73 43.89
CA CYS A 23 41.71 1.30 42.51
C CYS A 23 40.62 0.30 42.06
N VAL A 24 40.28 -0.68 42.90
CA VAL A 24 39.22 -1.64 42.59
C VAL A 24 37.86 -0.94 42.49
N GLY A 25 37.53 -0.08 43.45
CA GLY A 25 36.29 0.71 43.41
C GLY A 25 36.19 1.63 42.20
N TYR A 26 37.31 2.23 41.76
CA TYR A 26 37.34 3.07 40.57
C TYR A 26 37.10 2.27 39.28
N VAL A 27 37.73 1.08 39.15
CA VAL A 27 37.54 0.20 37.98
C VAL A 27 36.09 -0.29 37.91
N GLU A 28 35.51 -0.69 39.03
CA GLU A 28 34.11 -1.14 39.10
C GLU A 28 33.14 -0.02 38.70
N LEU A 29 33.38 1.20 39.17
CA LEU A 29 32.56 2.37 38.87
C LEU A 29 32.72 2.83 37.40
N ALA A 30 33.93 2.74 36.84
CA ALA A 30 34.19 3.02 35.43
C ALA A 30 33.51 2.00 34.50
N VAL A 31 33.57 0.71 34.84
CA VAL A 31 32.87 -0.36 34.11
C VAL A 31 31.35 -0.15 34.19
N PHE A 32 30.81 0.12 35.39
CA PHE A 32 29.39 0.39 35.57
C PHE A 32 28.91 1.64 34.80
N LEU A 33 29.69 2.73 34.81
CA LEU A 33 29.40 3.92 34.00
C LEU A 33 29.43 3.63 32.50
N SER A 34 30.38 2.80 32.05
CA SER A 34 30.44 2.41 30.65
C SER A 34 29.21 1.58 30.23
N HIS A 35 28.77 0.64 31.08
CA HIS A 35 27.54 -0.13 30.86
C HIS A 35 26.29 0.75 30.84
N LEU A 36 26.15 1.68 31.79
CA LEU A 36 25.02 2.63 31.81
C LEU A 36 24.98 3.51 30.56
N LYS A 37 26.15 3.97 30.10
CA LYS A 37 26.26 4.79 28.90
C LYS A 37 25.83 4.01 27.65
N THR A 38 26.32 2.78 27.50
CA THR A 38 25.95 1.91 26.38
C THR A 38 24.47 1.56 26.43
N SER A 39 23.93 1.14 27.57
CA SER A 39 22.51 0.83 27.73
C SER A 39 21.61 2.03 27.42
N SER A 40 22.01 3.24 27.82
CA SER A 40 21.28 4.47 27.51
C SER A 40 21.35 4.86 26.03
N GLU A 41 22.49 4.64 25.36
CA GLU A 41 22.64 4.84 23.92
C GLU A 41 21.77 3.84 23.13
N THR A 42 21.73 2.57 23.54
CA THR A 42 20.91 1.51 22.94
C THR A 42 19.41 1.78 23.13
N GLU A 43 18.99 2.17 24.33
CA GLU A 43 17.59 2.53 24.63
C GLU A 43 17.12 3.75 23.81
N ARG A 44 17.98 4.77 23.68
CA ARG A 44 17.73 5.90 22.77
C ARG A 44 17.58 5.45 21.33
N GLY A 45 18.42 4.50 20.88
CA GLY A 45 18.32 3.89 19.55
C GLY A 45 16.96 3.23 19.30
N PHE A 46 16.49 2.38 20.23
CA PHE A 46 15.18 1.73 20.12
C PHE A 46 14.01 2.71 20.16
N SER A 47 14.09 3.76 20.99
CA SER A 47 13.08 4.82 21.03
C SER A 47 12.98 5.58 19.70
N ILE A 48 14.12 5.87 19.07
CA ILE A 48 14.18 6.50 17.74
C ILE A 48 13.55 5.59 16.68
N ILE A 49 13.90 4.31 16.65
CA ILE A 49 13.33 3.34 15.69
C ILE A 49 11.82 3.25 15.85
N ASN A 50 11.32 3.09 17.07
CA ASN A 50 9.87 3.01 17.34
C ASN A 50 9.14 4.28 16.87
N LYS A 51 9.74 5.46 17.09
CA LYS A 51 9.20 6.73 16.60
C LYS A 51 9.16 6.79 15.07
N GLU A 52 10.23 6.37 14.39
CA GLU A 52 10.27 6.35 12.92
C GLU A 52 9.25 5.36 12.33
N ILE A 53 9.06 4.18 12.94
CA ILE A 53 8.03 3.22 12.52
C ILE A 53 6.62 3.78 12.68
N LYS A 54 6.32 4.44 13.81
CA LYS A 54 5.01 5.09 14.00
C LYS A 54 4.76 6.21 13.01
N GLU A 55 5.78 6.99 12.65
CA GLU A 55 5.64 8.02 11.61
C GLU A 55 5.49 7.39 10.22
N LEU A 56 6.16 6.28 9.91
CA LEU A 56 5.95 5.52 8.67
C LEU A 56 4.52 4.98 8.58
N GLU A 57 4.01 4.37 9.65
CA GLU A 57 2.64 3.89 9.72
C GLU A 57 1.63 5.02 9.49
N LYS A 58 1.85 6.18 10.13
CA LYS A 58 1.02 7.37 9.94
C LYS A 58 1.04 7.89 8.50
N GLU A 59 2.20 7.95 7.86
CA GLU A 59 2.28 8.34 6.44
C GLU A 59 1.61 7.31 5.54
N PHE A 60 1.71 6.01 5.86
CA PHE A 60 1.00 4.95 5.13
C PHE A 60 -0.52 5.14 5.21
N TRP A 61 -1.06 5.44 6.39
CA TRP A 61 -2.49 5.75 6.55
C TRP A 61 -2.91 7.00 5.77
N LYS A 62 -2.04 8.01 5.65
CA LYS A 62 -2.31 9.17 4.77
C LYS A 62 -2.38 8.76 3.30
N ILE A 63 -1.49 7.88 2.84
CA ILE A 63 -1.52 7.35 1.48
C ILE A 63 -2.84 6.63 1.21
N ARG A 64 -3.31 5.76 2.12
CA ARG A 64 -4.60 5.08 1.96
C ARG A 64 -5.77 6.06 1.92
N TYR A 65 -5.77 7.05 2.83
CA TYR A 65 -6.78 8.10 2.87
C TYR A 65 -6.85 8.89 1.56
N TRP A 66 -5.70 9.38 1.06
CA TRP A 66 -5.66 10.15 -0.18
C TRP A 66 -5.99 9.29 -1.39
N GLY A 67 -5.53 8.03 -1.43
CA GLY A 67 -5.92 7.07 -2.46
C GLY A 67 -7.43 6.93 -2.54
N GLN A 68 -8.10 6.71 -1.40
CA GLN A 68 -9.57 6.60 -1.36
C GLN A 68 -10.28 7.89 -1.82
N ILE A 69 -9.73 9.07 -1.50
CA ILE A 69 -10.32 10.35 -1.88
C ILE A 69 -10.20 10.60 -3.38
N ILE A 70 -9.07 10.27 -4.00
CA ILE A 70 -8.86 10.42 -5.45
C ILE A 70 -9.95 9.69 -6.24
N HIS A 71 -10.43 8.55 -5.73
CA HIS A 71 -11.50 7.77 -6.36
C HIS A 71 -12.91 8.29 -6.05
N THR A 72 -13.15 8.91 -4.89
CA THR A 72 -14.50 9.22 -4.40
C THR A 72 -14.90 10.69 -4.53
N LYS A 73 -13.94 11.60 -4.60
CA LYS A 73 -14.19 13.05 -4.65
C LYS A 73 -13.22 13.67 -5.65
N ASN A 74 -13.74 14.51 -6.56
CA ASN A 74 -12.92 15.39 -7.41
C ASN A 74 -12.22 16.44 -6.54
N HIS A 75 -11.22 16.01 -5.78
CA HIS A 75 -10.44 16.88 -4.91
C HIS A 75 -9.16 17.23 -5.68
N PRO A 76 -9.02 18.48 -6.16
CA PRO A 76 -7.96 18.86 -7.10
C PRO A 76 -6.54 18.66 -6.54
N ASP A 77 -6.41 18.62 -5.21
CA ASP A 77 -5.12 18.45 -4.53
C ASP A 77 -4.80 17.01 -4.11
N ALA A 78 -5.72 16.05 -4.26
CA ALA A 78 -5.53 14.73 -3.67
C ALA A 78 -4.37 13.94 -4.31
N ASP A 79 -4.18 14.04 -5.63
CA ASP A 79 -3.03 13.44 -6.32
C ASP A 79 -1.70 14.00 -5.80
N ARG A 80 -1.65 15.32 -5.59
CA ARG A 80 -0.45 15.99 -5.05
C ARG A 80 -0.16 15.55 -3.61
N GLN A 81 -1.19 15.42 -2.78
CA GLN A 81 -1.06 14.98 -1.40
C GLN A 81 -0.63 13.50 -1.32
N PHE A 82 -1.16 12.66 -2.19
CA PHE A 82 -0.74 11.27 -2.34
C PHE A 82 0.74 11.17 -2.70
N GLY A 83 1.17 11.85 -3.77
CA GLY A 83 2.57 11.85 -4.20
C GLY A 83 3.53 12.38 -3.13
N THR A 84 3.10 13.40 -2.37
CA THR A 84 3.88 13.93 -1.23
C THR A 84 4.04 12.89 -0.13
N ALA A 85 2.98 12.14 0.22
CA ALA A 85 3.04 11.11 1.25
C ALA A 85 3.91 9.92 0.84
N VAL A 86 3.83 9.48 -0.43
CA VAL A 86 4.73 8.45 -1.00
C VAL A 86 6.19 8.88 -0.91
N GLU A 87 6.50 10.11 -1.31
CA GLU A 87 7.86 10.63 -1.26
C GLU A 87 8.40 10.77 0.18
N ASN A 88 7.53 11.13 1.14
CA ASN A 88 7.89 11.16 2.55
C ASN A 88 8.27 9.77 3.08
N ILE A 89 7.50 8.73 2.71
CA ILE A 89 7.83 7.35 3.09
C ILE A 89 9.14 6.92 2.45
N ARG A 90 9.34 7.17 1.16
CA ARG A 90 10.58 6.82 0.45
C ARG A 90 11.80 7.46 1.12
N LYS A 91 11.73 8.75 1.45
CA LYS A 91 12.79 9.47 2.17
C LYS A 91 13.06 8.90 3.56
N ARG A 92 12.01 8.54 4.31
CA ARG A 92 12.16 7.95 5.65
C ARG A 92 12.80 6.57 5.60
N VAL A 93 12.31 5.70 4.71
CA VAL A 93 12.88 4.36 4.51
C VAL A 93 14.35 4.44 4.07
N ALA A 94 14.70 5.34 3.14
CA ALA A 94 16.08 5.56 2.74
C ALA A 94 16.95 6.22 3.83
N GLY A 95 16.32 6.96 4.74
CA GLY A 95 16.96 7.66 5.85
C GLY A 95 17.15 6.82 7.11
N PHE A 96 16.70 5.56 7.14
CA PHE A 96 16.99 4.65 8.24
C PHE A 96 18.50 4.43 8.35
N ASP A 97 19.09 4.90 9.45
CA ASP A 97 20.52 4.76 9.68
C ASP A 97 20.87 3.28 9.84
N SER A 98 21.72 2.77 8.95
CA SER A 98 22.32 1.44 9.01
C SER A 98 22.98 1.10 10.36
N LYS A 99 23.38 2.12 11.15
CA LYS A 99 23.94 1.93 12.49
C LYS A 99 22.88 1.71 13.57
N LEU A 100 21.66 2.18 13.36
CA LEU A 100 20.51 1.98 14.25
C LEU A 100 19.75 0.69 13.90
N LEU A 101 19.82 0.28 12.64
CA LEU A 101 19.33 -1.03 12.20
C LEU A 101 20.21 -2.13 12.80
N THR A 102 19.73 -2.74 13.88
CA THR A 102 20.28 -4.03 14.29
C THR A 102 20.14 -5.03 13.14
N ILE A 103 21.00 -6.04 13.07
CA ILE A 103 20.92 -7.15 12.08
C ILE A 103 19.49 -7.75 12.03
N HIS A 104 18.72 -7.62 13.11
CA HIS A 104 17.38 -8.16 13.29
C HIS A 104 16.23 -7.35 12.65
N LEU A 105 16.48 -6.15 12.10
CA LEU A 105 15.43 -5.28 11.53
C LEU A 105 15.69 -4.85 10.07
N SER A 106 16.85 -5.20 9.52
CA SER A 106 17.25 -4.76 8.18
C SER A 106 16.39 -5.39 7.08
N ASP A 107 16.01 -6.65 7.24
CA ASP A 107 15.21 -7.37 6.25
C ASP A 107 13.78 -6.83 6.22
N GLU A 108 13.20 -6.54 7.38
CA GLU A 108 11.85 -6.01 7.54
C GLU A 108 11.72 -4.60 6.97
N ILE A 109 12.71 -3.74 7.20
CA ILE A 109 12.75 -2.39 6.60
C ILE A 109 12.90 -2.46 5.09
N SER A 110 13.70 -3.41 4.58
CA SER A 110 13.82 -3.67 3.14
C SER A 110 12.50 -4.18 2.56
N GLN A 111 11.77 -5.02 3.30
CA GLN A 111 10.46 -5.51 2.90
C GLN A 111 9.41 -4.39 2.88
N ILE A 112 9.42 -3.47 3.84
CA ILE A 112 8.59 -2.25 3.81
C ILE A 112 8.89 -1.44 2.55
N ALA A 113 10.16 -1.22 2.22
CA ALA A 113 10.55 -0.49 1.01
C ALA A 113 9.96 -1.13 -0.26
N ARG A 114 10.05 -2.46 -0.37
CA ARG A 114 9.50 -3.24 -1.48
C ARG A 114 7.98 -3.10 -1.56
N LEU A 115 7.28 -3.37 -0.46
CA LEU A 115 5.81 -3.30 -0.40
C LEU A 115 5.28 -1.91 -0.71
N MET A 116 5.99 -0.86 -0.28
CA MET A 116 5.65 0.51 -0.62
C MET A 116 5.77 0.80 -2.12
N SER A 117 6.79 0.25 -2.79
CA SER A 117 6.93 0.36 -4.24
C SER A 117 5.84 -0.43 -4.97
N GLU A 118 5.49 -1.63 -4.48
CA GLU A 118 4.38 -2.42 -5.00
C GLU A 118 3.04 -1.68 -4.85
N TYR A 119 2.81 -1.03 -3.70
CA TYR A 119 1.63 -0.21 -3.45
C TYR A 119 1.51 0.95 -4.46
N GLU A 120 2.60 1.70 -4.67
CA GLU A 120 2.65 2.81 -5.61
C GLU A 120 2.36 2.35 -7.05
N ASN A 121 2.94 1.20 -7.45
CA ASN A 121 2.70 0.60 -8.76
C ASN A 121 1.24 0.15 -8.92
N ALA A 122 0.65 -0.49 -7.91
CA ALA A 122 -0.76 -0.87 -7.90
C ALA A 122 -1.67 0.36 -8.04
N PHE A 123 -1.33 1.45 -7.36
CA PHE A 123 -2.04 2.73 -7.46
C PHE A 123 -1.99 3.35 -8.84
N ASN A 124 -0.81 3.44 -9.43
CA ASN A 124 -0.68 3.99 -10.78
C ASN A 124 -1.48 3.17 -11.80
N ARG A 125 -1.47 1.84 -11.68
CA ARG A 125 -2.29 0.95 -12.52
C ARG A 125 -3.79 1.15 -12.29
N LEU A 126 -4.23 1.32 -11.04
CA LEU A 126 -5.64 1.61 -10.76
C LEU A 126 -6.08 2.93 -11.40
N ILE A 127 -5.27 3.98 -11.30
CA ILE A 127 -5.56 5.28 -11.93
C ILE A 127 -5.65 5.16 -13.46
N GLN A 128 -4.77 4.35 -14.07
CA GLN A 128 -4.86 4.04 -15.50
C GLN A 128 -6.18 3.35 -15.84
N PHE A 129 -6.54 2.29 -15.12
CA PHE A 129 -7.80 1.58 -15.36
C PHE A 129 -9.04 2.45 -15.15
N GLU A 130 -9.03 3.34 -14.15
CA GLU A 130 -10.09 4.32 -13.93
C GLU A 130 -10.21 5.33 -15.08
N THR A 131 -9.07 5.77 -15.61
CA THR A 131 -9.01 6.66 -16.77
C THR A 131 -9.55 5.96 -18.01
N ASP A 132 -9.09 4.74 -18.28
CA ASP A 132 -9.54 3.91 -19.39
C ASP A 132 -11.03 3.61 -19.29
N ARG A 133 -11.53 3.35 -18.07
CA ARG A 133 -12.96 3.13 -17.82
C ARG A 133 -13.80 4.38 -18.12
N LYS A 134 -13.35 5.57 -17.73
CA LYS A 134 -14.04 6.84 -18.07
C LYS A 134 -14.07 7.09 -19.57
N LEU A 135 -12.95 6.87 -20.25
CA LEU A 135 -12.85 7.00 -21.71
C LEU A 135 -13.77 5.99 -22.41
N ASN A 136 -13.72 4.73 -22.00
CA ASN A 136 -14.55 3.67 -22.56
C ASN A 136 -16.04 3.90 -22.29
N LEU A 137 -16.43 4.41 -21.11
CA LEU A 137 -17.83 4.78 -20.83
C LEU A 137 -18.34 5.85 -21.80
N THR A 138 -17.48 6.82 -22.15
CA THR A 138 -17.79 7.84 -23.15
C THR A 138 -17.96 7.22 -24.54
N GLN A 139 -17.12 6.24 -24.90
CA GLN A 139 -17.24 5.47 -26.14
C GLN A 139 -18.52 4.61 -26.18
N ILE A 140 -18.89 3.96 -25.08
CA ILE A 140 -20.15 3.20 -24.99
C ILE A 140 -21.35 4.12 -25.19
N ASN A 141 -21.40 5.25 -24.47
CA ASN A 141 -22.51 6.18 -24.55
C ASN A 141 -22.66 6.76 -25.97
N SER A 142 -21.57 7.23 -26.57
CA SER A 142 -21.58 7.76 -27.94
C SER A 142 -21.91 6.67 -28.96
N GLY A 143 -21.30 5.49 -28.85
CA GLY A 143 -21.55 4.35 -29.72
C GLY A 143 -23.01 3.89 -29.68
N TYR A 144 -23.60 3.81 -28.49
CA TYR A 144 -25.01 3.49 -28.32
C TYR A 144 -25.94 4.57 -28.90
N GLN A 145 -25.63 5.87 -28.70
CA GLN A 145 -26.42 6.96 -29.28
C GLN A 145 -26.43 6.93 -30.80
N VAL A 146 -25.27 6.72 -31.43
CA VAL A 146 -25.15 6.63 -32.89
C VAL A 146 -25.90 5.40 -33.39
N PHE A 147 -25.70 4.23 -32.75
CA PHE A 147 -26.42 3.01 -33.07
C PHE A 147 -27.94 3.19 -33.01
N SER A 148 -28.45 3.73 -31.90
CA SER A 148 -29.88 3.98 -31.72
C SER A 148 -30.43 4.94 -32.79
N SER A 149 -29.66 5.97 -33.16
CA SER A 149 -30.05 6.92 -34.20
C SER A 149 -30.11 6.26 -35.58
N SER A 150 -29.14 5.40 -35.92
CA SER A 150 -29.15 4.64 -37.17
C SER A 150 -30.36 3.70 -37.28
N ILE A 151 -30.75 3.04 -36.18
CA ILE A 151 -31.95 2.19 -36.17
C ILE A 151 -33.23 3.02 -36.34
N LEU A 152 -33.31 4.19 -35.70
CA LEU A 152 -34.43 5.11 -35.87
C LEU A 152 -34.58 5.60 -37.32
N MET A 153 -33.47 5.95 -37.98
CA MET A 153 -33.48 6.41 -39.38
C MET A 153 -33.93 5.32 -40.36
N ASN A 154 -33.68 4.05 -40.05
CA ASN A 154 -34.10 2.91 -40.87
C ASN A 154 -35.57 2.49 -40.67
N ASN A 155 -36.34 3.18 -39.81
CA ASN A 155 -37.78 2.93 -39.56
C ASN A 155 -38.14 1.49 -39.17
N ASP A 156 -37.20 0.69 -38.64
CA ASP A 156 -37.48 -0.67 -38.17
C ASP A 156 -38.04 -0.66 -36.73
N ILE A 157 -39.37 -0.50 -36.65
CA ILE A 157 -40.14 -0.50 -35.39
C ILE A 157 -39.86 -1.77 -34.55
N SER A 158 -39.63 -2.91 -35.20
CA SER A 158 -39.39 -4.17 -34.53
C SER A 158 -38.01 -4.21 -33.85
N SER A 159 -37.04 -3.46 -34.39
CA SER A 159 -35.70 -3.32 -33.83
C SER A 159 -35.63 -2.26 -32.73
N LEU A 160 -36.46 -1.21 -32.78
CA LEU A 160 -36.54 -0.19 -31.71
C LEU A 160 -36.85 -0.78 -30.33
N ARG A 161 -37.72 -1.79 -30.26
CA ARG A 161 -38.01 -2.48 -28.98
C ARG A 161 -36.75 -3.17 -28.41
N LEU A 162 -35.94 -3.78 -29.27
CA LEU A 162 -34.72 -4.46 -28.85
C LEU A 162 -33.61 -3.49 -28.47
N VAL A 163 -33.48 -2.36 -29.17
CA VAL A 163 -32.56 -1.27 -28.80
C VAL A 163 -32.91 -0.71 -27.42
N ARG A 164 -34.21 -0.46 -27.14
CA ARG A 164 -34.66 -0.04 -25.80
C ARG A 164 -34.40 -1.08 -24.72
N ASN A 165 -34.55 -2.36 -25.03
CA ASN A 165 -34.19 -3.41 -24.08
C ASN A 165 -32.68 -3.42 -23.84
N LEU A 166 -31.88 -3.25 -24.89
CA LEU A 166 -30.42 -3.18 -24.79
C LEU A 166 -29.97 -2.06 -23.85
N ASP A 167 -30.56 -0.86 -23.94
CA ASP A 167 -30.31 0.26 -23.03
C ASP A 167 -30.42 -0.15 -21.55
N ARG A 168 -31.47 -0.90 -21.22
CA ARG A 168 -31.72 -1.36 -19.85
C ARG A 168 -30.65 -2.31 -19.37
N PHE A 169 -30.20 -3.24 -20.22
CA PHE A 169 -29.16 -4.20 -19.85
C PHE A 169 -27.78 -3.56 -19.79
N ILE A 170 -27.46 -2.63 -20.69
CA ILE A 170 -26.26 -1.79 -20.61
C ILE A 170 -26.29 -1.00 -19.28
N GLY A 171 -27.38 -0.29 -19.01
CA GLY A 171 -27.51 0.52 -17.80
C GLY A 171 -27.53 -0.30 -16.50
N ALA A 172 -28.04 -1.52 -16.51
CA ALA A 172 -27.98 -2.43 -15.37
C ALA A 172 -26.52 -2.86 -15.11
N TYR A 173 -25.85 -3.35 -16.14
CA TYR A 173 -24.45 -3.77 -16.05
C TYR A 173 -23.52 -2.62 -15.66
N LEU A 174 -23.60 -1.46 -16.30
CA LEU A 174 -22.72 -0.33 -15.99
C LEU A 174 -22.93 0.22 -14.57
N ARG A 175 -24.09 -0.06 -13.95
CA ARG A 175 -24.42 0.38 -12.59
C ARG A 175 -23.90 -0.59 -11.53
N ASN A 176 -24.16 -1.89 -11.68
CA ASN A 176 -23.80 -2.86 -10.63
C ASN A 176 -22.57 -3.70 -10.96
N ARG A 177 -22.11 -3.66 -12.22
CA ARG A 177 -20.88 -4.30 -12.72
C ARG A 177 -20.82 -5.81 -12.47
N ARG A 178 -21.96 -6.47 -12.37
CA ARG A 178 -22.01 -7.91 -12.04
C ARG A 178 -21.81 -8.76 -13.27
N ASP A 179 -21.09 -9.87 -13.10
CA ASP A 179 -20.89 -10.88 -14.14
C ASP A 179 -22.22 -11.36 -14.71
N SER A 180 -23.23 -11.61 -13.86
CA SER A 180 -24.56 -12.03 -14.30
C SER A 180 -25.27 -11.01 -15.19
N GLU A 181 -25.07 -9.72 -14.94
CA GLU A 181 -25.65 -8.64 -15.73
C GLU A 181 -24.92 -8.47 -17.06
N TYR A 182 -23.60 -8.65 -17.07
CA TYR A 182 -22.83 -8.71 -18.30
C TYR A 182 -23.29 -9.88 -19.19
N GLN A 183 -23.51 -11.06 -18.60
CA GLN A 183 -24.03 -12.21 -19.33
C GLN A 183 -25.45 -11.95 -19.87
N ALA A 184 -26.32 -11.31 -19.08
CA ALA A 184 -27.66 -10.94 -19.53
C ALA A 184 -27.61 -9.92 -20.68
N PHE A 185 -26.71 -8.93 -20.60
CA PHE A 185 -26.41 -8.03 -21.71
C PHE A 185 -25.98 -8.81 -22.96
N LYS A 186 -24.98 -9.69 -22.85
CA LYS A 186 -24.48 -10.48 -23.99
C LYS A 186 -25.59 -11.29 -24.65
N MET A 187 -26.46 -11.96 -23.89
CA MET A 187 -27.58 -12.71 -24.45
C MET A 187 -28.52 -11.84 -25.30
N ILE A 188 -28.90 -10.67 -24.79
CA ILE A 188 -29.78 -9.74 -25.51
C ILE A 188 -29.06 -9.12 -26.71
N PHE A 189 -27.76 -8.84 -26.57
CA PHE A 189 -26.92 -8.31 -27.62
C PHE A 189 -26.77 -9.28 -28.80
N GLU A 190 -26.53 -10.57 -28.53
CA GLU A 190 -26.47 -11.60 -29.58
C GLU A 190 -27.82 -11.79 -30.29
N LEU A 191 -28.94 -11.73 -29.55
CA LEU A 191 -30.28 -11.77 -30.15
C LEU A 191 -30.52 -10.58 -31.08
N LEU A 192 -30.10 -9.38 -30.67
CA LEU A 192 -30.16 -8.18 -31.49
C LEU A 192 -29.30 -8.31 -32.74
N LYS A 193 -28.04 -8.74 -32.59
CA LYS A 193 -27.09 -8.97 -33.69
C LYS A 193 -27.67 -9.94 -34.73
N LYS A 194 -28.17 -11.09 -34.28
CA LYS A 194 -28.80 -12.10 -35.16
C LYS A 194 -29.99 -11.54 -35.93
N LYS A 195 -30.84 -10.75 -35.26
CA LYS A 195 -32.02 -10.15 -35.91
C LYS A 195 -31.63 -9.09 -36.94
N MET A 196 -30.63 -8.27 -36.61
CA MET A 196 -30.10 -7.27 -37.53
C MET A 196 -29.52 -7.93 -38.77
N SER A 197 -28.64 -8.93 -38.60
CA SER A 197 -28.05 -9.67 -39.73
C SER A 197 -29.07 -10.40 -40.61
N ALA A 198 -30.24 -10.78 -40.07
CA ALA A 198 -31.32 -11.38 -40.85
C ALA A 198 -32.15 -10.37 -41.66
N SER A 199 -32.00 -9.07 -41.40
CA SER A 199 -32.68 -8.03 -42.15
C SER A 199 -31.93 -7.73 -43.46
N GLN A 200 -32.64 -7.74 -44.60
CA GLN A 200 -32.07 -7.45 -45.93
C GLN A 200 -31.53 -6.01 -46.08
N ASN A 201 -31.78 -5.12 -45.10
CA ASN A 201 -31.42 -3.70 -45.12
C ASN A 201 -30.33 -3.34 -44.09
N THR A 202 -29.45 -4.29 -43.74
CA THR A 202 -28.36 -4.01 -42.79
C THR A 202 -27.32 -3.11 -43.46
N ASP A 203 -27.41 -1.81 -43.20
CA ASP A 203 -26.36 -0.84 -43.54
C ASP A 203 -25.04 -1.27 -42.86
N THR A 204 -23.94 -1.29 -43.61
CA THR A 204 -22.59 -1.60 -43.09
C THR A 204 -22.22 -0.71 -41.91
N ARG A 205 -22.79 0.50 -41.84
CA ARG A 205 -22.67 1.40 -40.68
C ARG A 205 -23.27 0.84 -39.40
N ILE A 206 -24.46 0.23 -39.49
CA ILE A 206 -25.12 -0.37 -38.32
C ILE A 206 -24.29 -1.54 -37.78
N GLN A 207 -23.75 -2.35 -38.69
CA GLN A 207 -22.89 -3.47 -38.30
C GLN A 207 -21.62 -2.98 -37.59
N PHE A 208 -20.96 -1.94 -38.11
CA PHE A 208 -19.80 -1.32 -37.46
C PHE A 208 -20.14 -0.79 -36.04
N HIS A 209 -21.28 -0.13 -35.86
CA HIS A 209 -21.68 0.39 -34.55
C HIS A 209 -22.02 -0.72 -33.55
N ILE A 210 -22.63 -1.83 -34.01
CA ILE A 210 -22.85 -3.02 -33.19
C ILE A 210 -21.50 -3.61 -32.76
N GLU A 211 -20.58 -3.86 -33.68
CA GLU A 211 -19.28 -4.47 -33.36
C GLU A 211 -18.46 -3.62 -32.39
N ASN A 212 -18.47 -2.30 -32.56
CA ASN A 212 -17.82 -1.38 -31.61
C ASN A 212 -18.46 -1.41 -30.22
N LEU A 213 -19.80 -1.42 -30.14
CA LEU A 213 -20.49 -1.46 -28.85
C LEU A 213 -20.22 -2.78 -28.10
N ASP A 214 -20.17 -3.91 -28.81
CA ASP A 214 -19.79 -5.21 -28.22
C ASP A 214 -18.36 -5.17 -27.68
N SER A 215 -17.43 -4.64 -28.48
CA SER A 215 -16.02 -4.53 -28.12
C SER A 215 -15.80 -3.64 -26.91
N SER A 216 -16.45 -2.46 -26.87
CA SER A 216 -16.37 -1.55 -25.72
C SER A 216 -16.97 -2.14 -24.45
N MET A 217 -18.06 -2.90 -24.55
CA MET A 217 -18.66 -3.58 -23.40
C MET A 217 -17.81 -4.76 -22.90
N ALA A 218 -17.18 -5.51 -23.80
CA ALA A 218 -16.24 -6.56 -23.43
C ALA A 218 -14.96 -6.01 -22.78
N TYR A 219 -14.46 -4.89 -23.31
CA TYR A 219 -13.33 -4.17 -22.72
C TYR A 219 -13.67 -3.66 -21.33
N ASP A 220 -14.86 -3.06 -21.16
CA ASP A 220 -15.34 -2.63 -19.85
C ASP A 220 -15.40 -3.77 -18.82
N PHE A 221 -15.90 -4.92 -19.22
CA PHE A 221 -15.95 -6.12 -18.37
C PHE A 221 -14.57 -6.63 -17.97
N THR A 222 -13.59 -6.51 -18.86
CA THR A 222 -12.20 -6.85 -18.57
C THR A 222 -11.61 -5.85 -17.57
N LEU A 223 -11.80 -4.55 -17.80
CA LEU A 223 -11.36 -3.49 -16.88
C LEU A 223 -11.93 -3.68 -15.47
N GLU A 224 -13.22 -4.01 -15.34
CA GLU A 224 -13.83 -4.27 -14.04
C GLU A 224 -13.15 -5.43 -13.29
N LYS A 225 -12.79 -6.51 -14.00
CA LYS A 225 -12.05 -7.62 -13.40
C LYS A 225 -10.65 -7.20 -12.96
N ASP A 226 -9.95 -6.46 -13.79
CA ASP A 226 -8.60 -5.98 -13.49
C ASP A 226 -8.60 -5.02 -12.30
N ILE A 227 -9.61 -4.14 -12.19
CA ILE A 227 -9.83 -3.27 -11.03
C ILE A 227 -10.07 -4.09 -9.75
N ARG A 228 -10.88 -5.16 -9.80
CA ARG A 228 -11.08 -6.05 -8.63
C ARG A 228 -9.79 -6.73 -8.20
N VAL A 229 -8.98 -7.19 -9.15
CA VAL A 229 -7.68 -7.82 -8.86
C VAL A 229 -6.74 -6.82 -8.18
N ILE A 230 -6.63 -5.59 -8.69
CA ILE A 230 -5.79 -4.56 -8.09
C ILE A 230 -6.30 -4.17 -6.69
N ASN A 231 -7.61 -4.04 -6.49
CA ASN A 231 -8.16 -3.76 -5.15
C ASN A 231 -7.79 -4.86 -4.14
N LYS A 232 -7.82 -6.13 -4.54
CA LYS A 232 -7.35 -7.23 -3.69
C LYS A 232 -5.86 -7.12 -3.38
N GLN A 233 -5.03 -6.78 -4.37
CA GLN A 233 -3.59 -6.56 -4.17
C GLN A 233 -3.33 -5.42 -3.17
N PHE A 234 -4.12 -4.36 -3.21
CA PHE A 234 -4.02 -3.29 -2.22
C PHE A 234 -4.29 -3.75 -0.80
N ASP A 235 -5.31 -4.57 -0.60
CA ASP A 235 -5.65 -5.10 0.71
C ASP A 235 -4.54 -6.04 1.22
N GLU A 236 -4.03 -6.92 0.36
CA GLU A 236 -2.91 -7.82 0.68
C GLU A 236 -1.65 -7.06 1.09
N ILE A 237 -1.22 -6.06 0.30
CA ILE A 237 -0.05 -5.22 0.62
C ILE A 237 -0.24 -4.48 1.94
N SER A 238 -1.46 -4.02 2.20
CA SER A 238 -1.75 -3.26 3.40
C SER A 238 -1.74 -4.12 4.65
N ASP A 239 -2.30 -5.32 4.58
CA ASP A 239 -2.23 -6.29 5.66
C ASP A 239 -0.77 -6.67 5.96
N GLU A 240 0.05 -6.88 4.92
CA GLU A 240 1.47 -7.20 5.08
C GLU A 240 2.25 -6.03 5.72
N LEU A 241 2.01 -4.79 5.29
CA LEU A 241 2.63 -3.60 5.87
C LEU A 241 2.20 -3.40 7.34
N THR A 242 0.92 -3.55 7.67
CA THR A 242 0.43 -3.45 9.05
C THR A 242 1.05 -4.52 9.95
N ASN A 243 1.19 -5.75 9.44
CA ASN A 243 1.86 -6.84 10.16
C ASN A 243 3.35 -6.53 10.40
N LEU A 244 4.05 -6.01 9.39
CA LEU A 244 5.47 -5.61 9.52
C LEU A 244 5.65 -4.48 10.53
N PHE A 245 4.81 -3.44 10.50
CA PHE A 245 4.88 -2.37 11.49
C PHE A 245 4.66 -2.90 12.91
N SER A 246 3.69 -3.79 13.09
CA SER A 246 3.40 -4.43 14.39
C SER A 246 4.57 -5.30 14.87
N TYR A 247 5.14 -6.11 13.97
CA TYR A 247 6.28 -6.97 14.26
C TYR A 247 7.52 -6.17 14.66
N ILE A 248 7.85 -5.11 13.92
CA ILE A 248 8.98 -4.24 14.24
C ILE A 248 8.74 -3.56 15.60
N ALA A 249 7.54 -3.04 15.85
CA ALA A 249 7.22 -2.41 17.13
C ALA A 249 7.41 -3.37 18.31
N GLN A 250 6.92 -4.61 18.21
CA GLN A 250 7.08 -5.65 19.23
C GLN A 250 8.55 -6.07 19.41
N THR A 251 9.28 -6.20 18.31
CA THR A 251 10.70 -6.57 18.32
C THR A 251 11.52 -5.49 19.01
N VAL A 252 11.28 -4.23 18.68
CA VAL A 252 11.95 -3.08 19.32
C VAL A 252 11.62 -2.99 20.81
N GLU A 253 10.36 -3.23 21.21
CA GLU A 253 9.96 -3.25 22.62
C GLU A 253 10.65 -4.39 23.40
N THR A 254 10.72 -5.58 22.80
CA THR A 254 11.40 -6.74 23.39
C THR A 254 12.90 -6.50 23.53
N LEU A 255 13.55 -5.98 22.49
CA LEU A 255 14.97 -5.65 22.52
C LEU A 255 15.27 -4.55 23.54
N SER A 256 14.42 -3.53 23.65
CA SER A 256 14.54 -2.49 24.66
C SER A 256 14.40 -3.03 26.09
N SER A 257 13.43 -3.91 26.33
CA SER A 257 13.23 -4.56 27.63
C SER A 257 14.41 -5.47 28.02
N ASN A 258 14.96 -6.20 27.05
CA ASN A 258 16.12 -7.04 27.24
C ASN A 258 17.39 -6.23 27.53
N ALA A 259 17.61 -5.10 26.85
CA ALA A 259 18.73 -4.21 27.13
C ALA A 259 18.65 -3.64 28.56
N ILE A 260 17.46 -3.23 29.01
CA ILE A 260 17.23 -2.71 30.36
C ILE A 260 17.44 -3.79 31.44
N SER A 261 16.98 -5.02 31.20
CA SER A 261 17.09 -6.12 32.17
C SER A 261 18.47 -6.77 32.23
N THR A 262 19.24 -6.73 31.13
CA THR A 262 20.57 -7.36 31.05
C THR A 262 21.74 -6.39 31.15
N GLY A 263 21.50 -5.07 31.07
CA GLY A 263 22.55 -4.05 31.10
C GLY A 263 23.54 -4.14 29.93
N LYS A 264 23.12 -4.77 28.82
CA LYS A 264 23.89 -5.01 27.59
C LYS A 264 23.27 -4.31 26.40
#